data_AF-A0A519KJV9-F1
#
_entry.id   AF-A0A519KJV9-F1
#
_cell.length_a   1.000
_cell.length_b   1.000
_cell.length_c   1.000
_cell.angle_alpha   90.00
_cell.angle_beta   90.00
_cell.angle_gamma   90.00
#
_symmetry.space_group_name_H-M   'P 1'
#
loop_
_entity.id
_entity.type
_entity.pdbx_description
1 polymer ?
#
loop_
_entity_poly.entity_id
_entity_poly.type
_entity_poly.pdbx_seq_one_letter_code
_entity_poly.pdbx_strand_id
1 'polypeptide(L)'
;MKKLFFAGGILLAVNSYAQEMPAQDSTKAWSVSGQNTLMLNQSAFSNWVGGGANNLGWQAGVNYNLTYEKNKELWENVIILAYGMNNTQGVGNRKTQDVINLSTNYGHRISGNWYASTGIGLISQFAPGYADGNNPEAEKISNFMSPGYVNAGAG
;
A
#
# COMPACT_ATOMS: atom_id res chain seq x y z
N MET A 1 24.78 -42.46 -6.46
CA MET A 1 24.49 -41.01 -6.59
C MET A 1 23.01 -40.81 -6.32
N LYS A 2 22.68 -40.09 -5.24
CA LYS A 2 21.34 -40.00 -4.67
C LYS A 2 20.41 -39.19 -5.58
N LYS A 3 19.26 -39.76 -5.93
CA LYS A 3 18.14 -39.04 -6.57
C LYS A 3 17.18 -38.64 -5.45
N LEU A 4 17.04 -37.35 -5.19
CA LEU A 4 16.01 -36.80 -4.30
C LEU A 4 14.97 -36.11 -5.19
N PHE A 5 13.82 -36.75 -5.37
CA PHE A 5 12.61 -36.12 -5.86
C PHE A 5 11.85 -35.56 -4.65
N PHE A 6 11.61 -34.25 -4.64
CA PHE A 6 10.67 -33.61 -3.72
C PHE A 6 9.57 -32.96 -4.56
N ALA A 7 8.41 -33.60 -4.61
CA ALA A 7 7.16 -32.99 -5.04
C ALA A 7 6.18 -33.16 -3.87
N GLY A 8 5.95 -32.07 -3.15
CA GLY A 8 5.06 -32.03 -1.99
C GLY A 8 4.68 -30.59 -1.71
N GLY A 9 3.67 -30.08 -2.40
CA GLY A 9 3.02 -28.82 -2.03
C GLY A 9 2.10 -29.08 -0.85
N ILE A 10 2.55 -28.73 0.36
CA ILE A 10 1.69 -28.65 1.53
C ILE A 10 1.09 -27.24 1.56
N LEU A 11 -0.21 -27.14 1.26
CA LEU A 11 -1.01 -25.95 1.58
C LEU A 11 -1.51 -26.10 3.03
N LEU A 12 -0.70 -25.66 3.98
CA LEU A 12 -1.13 -25.46 5.37
C LEU A 12 -1.72 -24.06 5.49
N ALA A 13 -3.06 -23.98 5.48
CA ALA A 13 -3.77 -22.76 5.90
C ALA A 13 -3.93 -22.78 7.42
N VAL A 14 -2.92 -22.27 8.13
CA VAL A 14 -3.01 -22.02 9.58
C VAL A 14 -3.60 -20.63 9.77
N ASN A 15 -4.88 -20.56 10.13
CA ASN A 15 -5.52 -19.31 10.56
C ASN A 15 -5.47 -19.26 12.09
N SER A 16 -4.45 -18.59 12.61
CA SER A 16 -4.36 -18.26 14.04
C SER A 16 -4.89 -16.84 14.24
N TYR A 17 -6.00 -16.69 14.96
CA TYR A 17 -6.51 -15.40 15.40
C TYR A 17 -6.16 -15.21 16.87
N ALA A 18 -5.27 -14.25 17.15
CA ALA A 18 -4.78 -13.94 18.51
C ALA A 18 -5.12 -12.50 18.95
N GLN A 19 -6.12 -11.87 18.32
CA GLN A 19 -6.51 -10.51 18.67
C GLN A 19 -7.47 -10.52 19.85
N GLU A 20 -7.01 -10.03 20.99
CA GLU A 20 -7.89 -9.56 22.05
C GLU A 20 -8.66 -8.34 21.53
N MET A 21 -9.98 -8.30 21.71
CA MET A 21 -10.74 -7.07 21.49
C MET A 21 -10.26 -6.05 22.53
N PRO A 22 -9.62 -4.93 22.13
CA PRO A 22 -9.23 -3.92 23.10
C PRO A 22 -10.48 -3.41 23.79
N ALA A 23 -10.45 -3.30 25.13
CA ALA A 23 -11.49 -2.64 25.89
C ALA A 23 -11.72 -1.24 25.30
N GLN A 24 -12.97 -0.91 24.98
CA GLN A 24 -13.34 0.38 24.39
C GLN A 24 -13.13 1.49 25.43
N ASP A 25 -11.95 2.11 25.39
CA ASP A 25 -11.60 3.22 26.26
C ASP A 25 -12.39 4.47 25.87
N SER A 26 -13.43 4.77 26.65
CA SER A 26 -14.32 5.93 26.50
C SER A 26 -13.63 7.30 26.58
N THR A 27 -12.32 7.36 26.88
CA THR A 27 -11.56 8.62 26.97
C THR A 27 -10.70 8.91 25.74
N LYS A 28 -10.59 7.98 24.78
CA LYS A 28 -9.73 8.13 23.61
C LYS A 28 -10.42 8.96 22.52
N ALA A 29 -10.05 10.24 22.44
CA ALA A 29 -10.52 11.13 21.37
C ALA A 29 -9.98 10.76 19.98
N TRP A 30 -8.93 9.92 19.90
CA TRP A 30 -8.38 9.41 18.65
C TRP A 30 -8.79 7.95 18.43
N SER A 31 -9.41 7.71 17.27
CA SER A 31 -9.63 6.40 16.67
C SER A 31 -8.58 6.17 15.58
N VAL A 32 -7.98 4.98 15.58
CA VAL A 32 -6.99 4.58 14.57
C VAL A 32 -7.43 3.25 13.98
N SER A 33 -7.70 3.25 12.68
CA SER A 33 -8.01 2.04 11.91
C SER A 33 -6.99 1.90 10.81
N GLY A 34 -6.44 0.72 10.60
CA GLY A 34 -5.48 0.54 9.53
C GLY A 34 -5.13 -0.90 9.21
N GLN A 35 -4.44 -1.06 8.09
CA GLN A 35 -4.00 -2.32 7.53
C GLN A 35 -2.54 -2.20 7.08
N ASN A 36 -1.76 -3.21 7.42
CA ASN A 36 -0.43 -3.43 6.86
C ASN A 36 -0.53 -4.58 5.86
N THR A 37 0.04 -4.41 4.68
CA THR A 37 0.06 -5.41 3.62
C THR A 37 1.50 -5.79 3.33
N LEU A 38 1.77 -7.09 3.33
CA LEU A 38 2.98 -7.67 2.75
C LEU A 38 2.53 -8.82 1.84
N MET A 39 2.81 -8.70 0.55
CA MET A 39 2.49 -9.71 -0.45
C MET A 39 3.80 -10.18 -1.08
N LEU A 40 3.99 -11.49 -1.15
CA LEU A 40 5.11 -12.12 -1.82
C LEU A 40 4.56 -13.04 -2.91
N ASN A 41 5.15 -13.00 -4.10
CA ASN A 41 4.77 -13.86 -5.22
C ASN A 41 6.03 -14.48 -5.84
N GLN A 42 5.97 -15.77 -6.14
CA GLN A 42 7.03 -16.48 -6.83
C GLN A 42 6.43 -17.39 -7.90
N SER A 43 7.08 -17.44 -9.06
CA SER A 43 6.85 -18.46 -10.08
C SER A 43 8.20 -19.05 -10.50
N ALA A 44 8.28 -20.38 -10.50
CA ALA A 44 9.51 -21.11 -10.84
C ALA A 44 9.17 -22.32 -11.71
N PHE A 45 9.66 -22.28 -12.94
CA PHE A 45 9.52 -23.30 -13.96
C PHE A 45 10.88 -23.92 -14.25
N SER A 46 10.90 -25.24 -14.47
CA SER A 46 12.04 -26.00 -14.97
C SER A 46 11.57 -26.93 -16.08
N ASN A 47 12.17 -26.84 -17.27
CA ASN A 47 11.81 -27.64 -18.46
C ASN A 47 10.31 -27.62 -18.80
N TRP A 48 9.62 -26.49 -18.56
CA TRP A 48 8.20 -26.35 -18.83
C TRP A 48 7.95 -26.11 -20.32
N VAL A 49 7.37 -27.11 -20.99
CA VAL A 49 7.14 -27.10 -22.45
C VAL A 49 6.10 -26.05 -22.87
N GLY A 50 5.19 -25.68 -21.96
CA GLY A 50 4.14 -24.70 -22.23
C GLY A 50 4.60 -23.24 -22.29
N GLY A 51 5.88 -22.96 -21.98
CA GLY A 51 6.39 -21.60 -21.85
C GLY A 51 5.98 -20.96 -20.52
N GLY A 52 6.94 -20.38 -19.81
CA GLY A 52 6.73 -19.70 -18.53
C GLY A 52 7.97 -18.91 -18.17
N ALA A 53 7.79 -17.75 -17.53
CA ALA A 53 8.89 -16.92 -17.06
C ALA A 53 9.01 -17.05 -15.53
N ASN A 54 10.21 -17.35 -15.05
CA ASN A 54 10.47 -17.33 -13.62
C ASN A 54 10.34 -15.91 -13.11
N ASN A 55 9.77 -15.77 -11.92
CA ASN A 55 9.46 -14.49 -11.35
C ASN A 55 9.57 -14.51 -9.82
N LEU A 56 10.05 -13.39 -9.27
CA LEU A 56 10.00 -13.11 -7.84
C LEU A 56 9.52 -11.68 -7.64
N GLY A 57 8.40 -11.52 -6.95
CA GLY A 57 7.76 -10.24 -6.69
C GLY A 57 7.40 -10.05 -5.23
N TRP A 58 7.36 -8.79 -4.83
CA TRP A 58 6.91 -8.38 -3.52
C TRP A 58 6.18 -7.04 -3.58
N GLN A 59 5.28 -6.82 -2.64
CA GLN A 59 4.62 -5.55 -2.41
C GLN A 59 4.44 -5.36 -0.91
N ALA A 60 4.76 -4.17 -0.43
CA ALA A 60 4.49 -3.73 0.92
C ALA A 60 3.60 -2.49 0.89
N GLY A 61 2.69 -2.37 1.84
CA GLY A 61 1.84 -1.19 1.94
C GLY A 61 1.26 -0.99 3.32
N VAL A 62 0.88 0.24 3.59
CA VAL A 62 0.18 0.69 4.78
C VAL A 62 -1.04 1.49 4.34
N ASN A 63 -2.16 1.29 5.01
CA ASN A 63 -3.39 2.05 4.82
C ASN A 63 -3.96 2.37 6.20
N TYR A 64 -3.94 3.63 6.60
CA TYR A 64 -4.35 4.07 7.91
C TYR A 64 -5.33 5.24 7.82
N ASN A 65 -6.35 5.18 8.65
CA ASN A 65 -7.31 6.24 8.92
C ASN A 65 -7.17 6.62 10.40
N LEU A 66 -6.83 7.90 10.63
CA LEU A 66 -6.66 8.50 11.95
C LEU A 66 -7.77 9.53 12.13
N THR A 67 -8.73 9.25 13.00
CA THR A 67 -9.87 10.12 13.25
C THR A 67 -9.81 10.66 14.67
N TYR A 68 -9.70 11.96 14.82
CA TYR A 68 -9.95 12.64 16.08
C TYR A 68 -11.38 13.13 16.13
N GLU A 69 -12.12 12.76 17.16
CA GLU A 69 -13.46 13.28 17.41
C GLU A 69 -13.60 13.67 18.87
N LYS A 70 -13.80 14.96 19.13
CA LYS A 70 -14.09 15.48 20.46
C LYS A 70 -14.91 16.76 20.40
N ASN A 71 -15.98 16.82 21.18
CA ASN A 71 -16.87 17.97 21.26
C ASN A 71 -17.48 18.34 19.89
N LYS A 72 -17.01 19.43 19.29
CA LYS A 72 -17.43 19.93 17.97
C LYS A 72 -16.37 19.71 16.90
N GLU A 73 -15.23 19.14 17.26
CA GLU A 73 -14.09 18.98 16.36
C GLU A 73 -14.05 17.57 15.80
N LEU A 74 -13.92 17.48 14.48
CA LEU A 74 -13.64 16.26 13.73
C LEU A 74 -12.37 16.50 12.90
N TRP A 75 -11.36 15.64 13.03
CA TRP A 75 -10.15 15.72 12.23
C TRP A 75 -9.77 14.35 11.72
N GLU A 76 -9.83 14.17 10.41
CA GLU A 76 -9.61 12.90 9.74
C GLU A 76 -8.33 12.97 8.92
N ASN A 77 -7.48 11.96 9.04
CA ASN A 77 -6.25 11.84 8.26
C ASN A 77 -6.20 10.45 7.63
N VAL A 78 -5.91 10.39 6.35
CA VAL A 78 -5.74 9.15 5.58
C VAL A 78 -4.30 9.08 5.11
N ILE A 79 -3.67 7.94 5.36
CA ILE A 79 -2.29 7.64 4.96
C ILE A 79 -2.31 6.31 4.21
N ILE A 80 -2.12 6.37 2.90
CA ILE A 80 -2.00 5.19 2.04
C ILE A 80 -0.65 5.26 1.35
N LEU A 81 0.25 4.36 1.73
CA LEU A 81 1.56 4.21 1.12
C LEU A 81 1.70 2.78 0.62
N ALA A 82 2.14 2.60 -0.62
CA ALA A 82 2.39 1.27 -1.16
C ALA A 82 3.57 1.28 -2.13
N TYR A 83 4.41 0.25 -2.03
CA TYR A 83 5.55 0.07 -2.91
C TYR A 83 5.75 -1.40 -3.23
N GLY A 84 6.05 -1.71 -4.49
CA GLY A 84 6.23 -3.09 -4.94
C GLY A 84 7.15 -3.21 -6.13
N MET A 85 7.86 -4.34 -6.20
CA MET A 85 8.77 -4.68 -7.28
C MET A 85 8.59 -6.13 -7.70
N ASN A 86 8.96 -6.40 -8.95
CA ASN A 86 8.86 -7.71 -9.55
C ASN A 86 10.04 -7.95 -10.49
N ASN A 87 10.79 -9.03 -10.25
CA ASN A 87 11.87 -9.47 -11.13
C ASN A 87 11.40 -10.62 -11.99
N THR A 88 11.18 -10.37 -13.27
CA THR A 88 10.78 -11.39 -14.23
C THR A 88 11.94 -11.75 -15.14
N GLN A 89 12.20 -13.04 -15.32
CA GLN A 89 13.24 -13.55 -16.20
C GLN A 89 13.06 -13.01 -17.63
N GLY A 90 14.14 -12.50 -18.22
CA GLY A 90 14.16 -11.92 -19.57
C GLY A 90 13.63 -10.48 -19.67
N VAL A 91 13.04 -9.95 -18.59
CA VAL A 91 12.49 -8.58 -18.54
C VAL A 91 13.21 -7.73 -17.48
N GLY A 92 13.69 -8.34 -16.40
CA GLY A 92 14.39 -7.69 -15.30
C GLY A 92 13.44 -7.17 -14.21
N ASN A 93 13.95 -6.24 -13.40
CA ASN A 93 13.19 -5.63 -12.31
C ASN A 93 12.21 -4.58 -12.84
N ARG A 94 10.94 -4.67 -12.43
CA ARG A 94 9.91 -3.67 -12.72
C ARG A 94 9.14 -3.29 -11.47
N LYS A 95 8.84 -2.01 -11.35
CA LYS A 95 8.00 -1.46 -10.28
C LYS A 95 6.56 -1.88 -10.56
N THR A 96 5.90 -2.49 -9.58
CA THR A 96 4.51 -2.93 -9.68
C THR A 96 3.54 -1.99 -8.98
N GLN A 97 4.04 -1.27 -7.96
CA GLN A 97 3.27 -0.30 -7.19
C GLN A 97 4.21 0.79 -6.67
N ASP A 98 3.75 2.03 -6.69
CA ASP A 98 4.45 3.18 -6.13
C ASP A 98 3.45 4.29 -5.86
N VAL A 99 2.92 4.33 -4.64
CA VAL A 99 1.82 5.24 -4.27
C VAL A 99 2.14 5.90 -2.94
N ILE A 100 2.10 7.23 -2.96
CA ILE A 100 1.94 8.11 -1.81
C ILE A 100 0.56 8.75 -1.96
N ASN A 101 -0.37 8.45 -1.05
CA ASN A 101 -1.64 9.14 -0.98
C ASN A 101 -1.89 9.56 0.47
N LEU A 102 -1.91 10.86 0.69
CA LEU A 102 -2.07 11.49 1.99
C LEU A 102 -3.23 12.47 1.89
N SER A 103 -4.16 12.42 2.85
CA SER A 103 -5.18 13.46 2.96
C SER A 103 -5.46 13.81 4.40
N THR A 104 -5.86 15.05 4.63
CA THR A 104 -6.31 15.53 5.92
C THR A 104 -7.56 16.38 5.73
N ASN A 105 -8.57 16.18 6.57
CA ASN A 105 -9.82 16.93 6.57
C ASN A 105 -10.16 17.34 7.99
N TYR A 106 -10.38 18.62 8.20
CA TYR A 106 -10.82 19.18 9.47
C TYR A 106 -12.24 19.73 9.34
N GLY A 107 -13.11 19.30 10.23
CA GLY A 107 -14.51 19.70 10.31
C GLY A 107 -14.89 20.23 11.69
N HIS A 108 -15.61 21.35 11.73
CA HIS A 108 -16.22 21.91 12.93
C HIS A 108 -17.74 21.81 12.88
N ARG A 109 -18.36 21.21 13.90
CA ARG A 109 -19.80 21.02 14.00
C ARG A 109 -20.49 22.36 14.27
N ILE A 110 -21.31 22.81 13.32
CA ILE A 110 -22.07 24.06 13.43
C ILE A 110 -23.41 23.83 14.14
N SER A 111 -24.18 22.83 13.69
CA SER A 111 -25.51 22.54 14.26
C SER A 111 -25.96 21.12 13.93
N GLY A 112 -26.48 20.39 14.93
CA GLY A 112 -26.94 19.01 14.73
C GLY A 112 -25.86 18.15 14.06
N ASN A 113 -26.15 17.68 12.84
CA ASN A 113 -25.26 16.87 12.01
C ASN A 113 -24.52 17.67 10.92
N TRP A 114 -24.62 19.01 10.92
CA TRP A 114 -23.95 19.88 9.97
C TRP A 114 -22.56 20.29 10.46
N TYR A 115 -21.58 20.14 9.58
CA TYR A 115 -20.19 20.54 9.78
C TYR A 115 -19.80 21.54 8.70
N ALA A 116 -18.99 22.54 9.06
CA ALA A 116 -18.15 23.22 8.07
C ALA A 116 -16.78 22.55 8.11
N SER A 117 -16.25 22.27 6.93
CA SER A 117 -15.03 21.47 6.76
C SER A 117 -14.09 22.09 5.74
N THR A 118 -12.82 21.78 5.90
CA THR A 118 -11.76 22.06 4.92
C THR A 118 -10.81 20.89 4.87
N GLY A 119 -10.29 20.59 3.69
CA GLY A 119 -9.38 19.47 3.50
C GLY A 119 -8.38 19.69 2.40
N ILE A 120 -7.28 18.94 2.49
CA ILE A 120 -6.22 18.89 1.49
C ILE A 120 -5.80 17.44 1.27
N GLY A 121 -5.53 17.09 0.01
CA GLY A 121 -5.03 15.80 -0.43
C GLY A 121 -3.78 15.94 -1.29
N LEU A 122 -2.91 14.94 -1.21
CA LEU A 122 -1.69 14.79 -1.98
C LEU A 122 -1.63 13.36 -2.53
N ILE A 123 -1.48 13.22 -3.85
CA ILE A 123 -1.23 11.94 -4.53
C ILE A 123 0.08 12.04 -5.31
N SER A 124 0.97 11.07 -5.13
CA SER A 124 2.37 11.14 -5.55
C SER A 124 3.02 9.74 -5.60
N GLN A 125 4.31 9.67 -5.93
CA GLN A 125 5.14 8.46 -5.96
C GLN A 125 6.51 8.67 -5.27
N PHE A 126 7.13 7.59 -4.79
CA PHE A 126 8.41 7.55 -4.09
C PHE A 126 9.60 7.53 -5.04
N ALA A 127 9.60 6.62 -6.00
CA ALA A 127 10.80 6.28 -6.75
C ALA A 127 10.76 6.86 -8.17
N PRO A 128 11.93 7.11 -8.78
CA PRO A 128 12.04 7.28 -10.21
C PRO A 128 11.33 6.19 -11.01
N GLY A 129 10.84 6.57 -12.19
CA GLY A 129 10.43 5.63 -13.23
C GLY A 129 11.23 5.92 -14.49
N TYR A 130 11.47 4.88 -15.29
CA TYR A 130 12.20 4.98 -16.55
C TYR A 130 11.33 4.45 -17.70
N ALA A 131 11.62 4.90 -18.93
CA ALA A 131 10.83 4.60 -20.12
C ALA A 131 10.83 3.09 -20.46
N ASP A 132 11.90 2.38 -20.11
CA ASP A 132 12.02 0.93 -20.24
C ASP A 132 11.97 0.23 -18.87
N GLY A 133 10.90 0.46 -18.13
CA GLY A 133 10.72 -0.11 -16.79
C GLY A 133 11.64 0.51 -15.74
N ASN A 134 12.31 -0.29 -14.91
CA ASN A 134 13.28 0.21 -13.94
C ASN A 134 14.71 0.23 -14.49
N ASN A 135 14.90 0.25 -15.82
CA ASN A 135 16.22 0.33 -16.43
C ASN A 135 16.85 1.73 -16.19
N PRO A 136 17.93 1.84 -15.40
CA PRO A 136 18.54 3.14 -15.08
C PRO A 136 19.25 3.80 -16.27
N GLU A 137 19.58 3.03 -17.31
CA GLU A 137 20.20 3.54 -18.54
C GLU A 137 19.17 4.10 -19.52
N ALA A 138 17.88 3.80 -19.32
CA ALA A 138 16.79 4.33 -20.12
C ALA A 138 16.43 5.76 -19.68
N GLU A 139 15.68 6.47 -20.53
CA GLU A 139 15.22 7.82 -20.21
C GLU A 139 14.38 7.83 -18.93
N LYS A 140 14.72 8.71 -17.99
CA LYS A 140 13.97 8.89 -16.74
C LYS A 140 12.68 9.68 -17.00
N ILE A 141 11.53 9.03 -16.79
CA ILE A 141 10.20 9.62 -17.05
C ILE A 141 9.54 10.19 -15.78
N SER A 142 10.00 9.79 -14.61
CA SER A 142 9.47 10.29 -13.33
C SER A 142 10.53 10.29 -12.23
N ASN A 143 10.27 11.01 -11.15
CA ASN A 143 11.13 11.12 -9.98
C ASN A 143 10.30 11.09 -8.69
N PHE A 144 10.94 11.20 -7.53
CA PHE A 144 10.25 11.46 -6.27
C PHE A 144 9.28 12.64 -6.43
N MET A 145 8.02 12.40 -6.08
CA MET A 145 6.92 13.35 -6.22
C MET A 145 6.62 13.87 -7.62
N SER A 146 6.99 13.13 -8.66
CA SER A 146 6.66 13.45 -10.04
C SER A 146 6.00 12.23 -10.71
N PRO A 147 4.72 12.30 -11.12
CA PRO A 147 3.80 13.41 -10.93
C PRO A 147 3.39 13.58 -9.45
N GLY A 148 2.98 14.79 -9.10
CA GLY A 148 2.43 15.13 -7.80
C GLY A 148 1.16 15.96 -7.98
N TYR A 149 0.06 15.50 -7.40
CA TYR A 149 -1.24 16.16 -7.45
C TYR A 149 -1.61 16.65 -6.06
N VAL A 150 -1.99 17.91 -5.96
CA VAL A 150 -2.52 18.51 -4.72
C VAL A 150 -3.94 18.98 -4.99
N ASN A 151 -4.87 18.59 -4.13
CA ASN A 151 -6.24 19.06 -4.16
C ASN A 151 -6.60 19.66 -2.80
N ALA A 152 -7.36 20.76 -2.80
CA ALA A 152 -7.88 21.37 -1.59
C ALA A 152 -9.35 21.74 -1.81
N GLY A 153 -10.13 21.70 -0.75
CA GLY A 153 -11.55 22.03 -0.80
C GLY A 153 -12.11 22.37 0.58
N ALA A 154 -13.25 23.06 0.57
CA ALA A 154 -14.03 23.36 1.76
C ALA A 154 -15.52 23.15 1.47
N GLY A 155 -16.30 22.82 2.49
CA GLY A 155 -17.72 22.48 2.37
C GLY A 155 -18.43 22.29 3.69
#